data_AF-A0A557R2N1-F1
#
_entry.id   AF-A0A557R2N1-F1
#
_cell.length_a   1.000
_cell.length_b   1.000
_cell.length_c   1.000
_cell.angle_alpha   90.00
_cell.angle_beta   90.00
_cell.angle_gamma   90.00
#
_symmetry.space_group_name_H-M   'P 1'
#
loop_
_entity.id
_entity.type
_entity.pdbx_description
1 polymer ?
#
loop_
_entity_poly.entity_id
_entity_poly.type
_entity_poly.pdbx_seq_one_letter_code
_entity_poly.pdbx_strand_id
1 'polypeptide(L)'
;MAKQAKSPKSFENAVTQLEEIVAAMESRDLPLEDALDHYQQGISLLRYCQDTLSRAEARLETLEANADDTSADTITPADDPS
;
A
#
# COMPACT_ATOMS: atom_id res chain seq x y z
N MET A 1 -8.53 -31.32 -2.52
CA MET A 1 -8.24 -30.06 -1.79
C MET A 1 -7.55 -29.12 -2.77
N ALA A 2 -8.23 -28.06 -3.20
CA ALA A 2 -7.72 -27.16 -4.24
C ALA A 2 -6.66 -26.22 -3.64
N LYS A 3 -5.42 -26.34 -4.13
CA LYS A 3 -4.30 -25.47 -3.78
C LYS A 3 -4.59 -24.10 -4.39
N GLN A 4 -5.22 -23.22 -3.60
CA GLN A 4 -5.45 -21.84 -4.01
C GLN A 4 -4.08 -21.18 -4.21
N ALA A 5 -3.78 -20.85 -5.47
CA ALA A 5 -2.69 -19.95 -5.80
C ALA A 5 -2.90 -18.66 -4.99
N LYS A 6 -1.99 -18.39 -4.05
CA LYS A 6 -1.95 -17.17 -3.23
C LYS A 6 -1.82 -15.99 -4.19
N SER A 7 -2.95 -15.41 -4.59
CA SER A 7 -2.94 -14.04 -5.10
C SER A 7 -2.38 -13.15 -3.98
N PRO A 8 -1.48 -12.19 -4.28
CA PRO A 8 -0.95 -11.24 -3.31
C PRO A 8 -2.08 -10.29 -2.89
N LYS A 9 -2.97 -10.74 -2.00
CA LYS A 9 -4.17 -9.98 -1.63
C LYS A 9 -3.97 -9.05 -0.44
N SER A 10 -2.80 -9.05 0.20
CA SER A 10 -2.49 -8.10 1.28
C SER A 10 -1.09 -7.52 1.14
N PHE A 11 -0.94 -6.27 1.60
CA PHE A 11 0.33 -5.56 1.69
C PHE A 11 1.40 -6.39 2.43
N GLU A 12 1.07 -6.90 3.62
CA GLU A 12 1.99 -7.72 4.41
C GLU A 12 2.51 -8.95 3.65
N ASN A 13 1.63 -9.66 2.93
CA ASN A 13 2.06 -10.81 2.12
C ASN A 13 2.95 -10.41 0.95
N ALA A 14 2.76 -9.21 0.39
CA ALA A 14 3.62 -8.71 -0.68
C ALA A 14 5.01 -8.33 -0.16
N VAL A 15 5.07 -7.74 1.04
CA VAL A 15 6.34 -7.46 1.74
C VAL A 15 7.07 -8.76 2.06
N THR A 16 6.41 -9.74 2.67
CA THR A 16 7.03 -11.04 2.99
C THR A 16 7.58 -11.74 1.74
N GLN A 17 6.84 -11.74 0.63
CA GLN A 17 7.33 -12.32 -0.62
C GLN A 17 8.53 -11.55 -1.20
N LEU A 18 8.57 -10.23 -1.03
CA LEU A 18 9.72 -9.43 -1.46
C LEU A 18 10.97 -9.77 -0.64
N GLU A 19 10.83 -9.97 0.68
CA GLU A 19 11.91 -10.42 1.56
C GLU A 19 12.42 -11.81 1.17
N GLU A 20 11.52 -12.73 0.86
CA GLU A 20 11.87 -14.08 0.37
C GLU A 20 12.65 -14.01 -0.95
N ILE A 21 12.21 -13.16 -1.88
CA ILE A 21 12.90 -12.94 -3.16
C ILE A 21 14.30 -12.38 -2.94
N VAL A 22 14.45 -11.36 -2.08
CA VAL A 22 15.74 -10.76 -1.76
C VAL A 22 16.68 -11.82 -1.17
N ALA A 23 16.20 -12.60 -0.20
CA ALA A 23 16.98 -13.68 0.40
C ALA A 23 17.40 -14.74 -0.62
N ALA A 24 16.54 -15.09 -1.59
CA ALA A 24 16.89 -16.01 -2.67
C ALA A 24 17.96 -15.42 -3.61
N MET A 25 17.87 -14.12 -3.93
CA MET A 25 18.84 -13.42 -4.79
C MET A 25 20.22 -13.25 -4.15
N GLU A 26 20.33 -13.31 -2.82
CA GLU A 26 21.61 -13.29 -2.10
C GLU A 26 22.37 -14.62 -2.18
N SER A 27 21.72 -15.69 -2.65
CA SER A 27 22.35 -16.99 -2.86
C SER A 27 23.39 -16.95 -3.99
N ARG A 28 24.59 -17.46 -3.72
CA ARG A 28 25.70 -17.47 -4.70
C ARG A 28 25.50 -18.43 -5.86
N ASP A 29 24.60 -19.39 -5.72
CA ASP A 29 24.36 -20.46 -6.69
C ASP A 29 23.07 -20.23 -7.50
N LEU A 30 22.47 -19.03 -7.44
CA LEU A 30 21.25 -18.73 -8.20
C LEU A 30 21.56 -18.65 -9.71
N PRO A 31 20.93 -19.47 -10.55
CA PRO A 31 21.05 -19.37 -12.00
C PRO A 31 20.60 -18.01 -12.52
N LEU A 32 21.19 -17.54 -13.63
CA LEU A 32 20.84 -16.24 -14.22
C LEU A 32 19.35 -16.13 -14.59
N GLU A 33 18.78 -17.20 -15.14
CA GLU A 33 17.38 -17.23 -15.55
C GLU A 33 16.45 -17.07 -14.33
N ASP A 34 16.74 -17.80 -13.26
CA ASP A 34 16.02 -17.66 -11.99
C ASP A 34 16.20 -16.26 -11.38
N ALA A 35 17.40 -15.67 -11.48
CA ALA A 35 17.64 -14.31 -11.00
C ALA A 35 16.82 -13.26 -11.75
N LEU A 36 16.63 -13.43 -13.07
CA LEU A 36 15.78 -12.55 -13.87
C LEU A 36 14.30 -12.70 -13.49
N ASP A 37 13.83 -13.93 -13.25
CA ASP A 37 12.46 -14.19 -12.80
C ASP A 37 12.20 -13.58 -11.41
N HIS A 38 13.11 -13.77 -10.46
CA HIS A 38 13.05 -13.16 -9.13
C HIS A 38 13.02 -11.63 -9.21
N TYR A 39 13.86 -11.04 -10.07
CA TYR A 39 13.86 -9.59 -10.29
C TYR A 39 12.53 -9.09 -10.85
N GLN A 40 11.99 -9.77 -11.86
CA GLN A 40 10.70 -9.41 -12.48
C GLN A 40 9.57 -9.46 -11.43
N GLN A 41 9.52 -10.53 -10.64
CA GLN A 41 8.56 -10.70 -9.56
C GLN A 41 8.71 -9.63 -8.47
N GLY A 42 9.95 -9.33 -8.06
CA GLY A 42 10.26 -8.30 -7.08
C GLY A 42 9.77 -6.91 -7.51
N ILE A 43 9.98 -6.54 -8.79
CA ILE A 43 9.47 -5.28 -9.33
C ILE A 43 7.93 -5.22 -9.30
N SER A 44 7.25 -6.32 -9.63
CA SER A 44 5.79 -6.38 -9.56
C SER A 44 5.27 -6.21 -8.13
N LEU A 45 5.89 -6.87 -7.15
CA LEU A 45 5.53 -6.74 -5.74
C LEU A 45 5.81 -5.33 -5.20
N LEU A 46 6.96 -4.76 -5.55
CA LEU A 46 7.33 -3.40 -5.15
C LEU A 46 6.30 -2.38 -5.66
N ARG A 47 5.88 -2.49 -6.93
CA ARG A 47 4.84 -1.63 -7.49
C ARG A 47 3.51 -1.77 -6.76
N TYR A 48 3.11 -3.00 -6.43
CA TYR A 48 1.89 -3.24 -5.66
C TYR A 48 1.94 -2.60 -4.26
N CYS A 49 3.09 -2.69 -3.58
CA CYS A 49 3.28 -2.07 -2.26
C CYS A 49 3.17 -0.55 -2.35
N GLN A 50 3.87 0.08 -3.31
CA GLN A 50 3.84 1.54 -3.52
C GLN A 50 2.43 2.05 -3.82
N ASP A 51 1.73 1.37 -4.73
CA ASP A 51 0.35 1.70 -5.10
C ASP A 51 -0.64 1.53 -3.93
N THR A 52 -0.41 0.53 -3.07
CA THR A 52 -1.20 0.34 -1.86
C THR A 52 -0.97 1.44 -0.82
N LEU A 53 0.28 1.86 -0.62
CA LEU A 53 0.61 2.97 0.27
C LEU A 53 0.05 4.29 -0.25
N SER A 54 0.21 4.58 -1.53
CA SER A 54 -0.31 5.80 -2.15
C SER A 54 -1.84 5.91 -2.00
N ARG A 55 -2.57 4.79 -2.17
CA ARG A 55 -4.02 4.78 -1.88
C ARG A 55 -4.35 5.04 -0.42
N ALA A 56 -3.54 4.52 0.51
CA ALA A 56 -3.74 4.75 1.94
C ALA A 56 -3.52 6.22 2.28
N GLU A 57 -2.46 6.84 1.76
CA GLU A 57 -2.16 8.26 1.91
C GLU A 57 -3.28 9.15 1.36
N ALA A 58 -3.72 8.91 0.12
CA ALA A 58 -4.82 9.68 -0.48
C ALA A 58 -6.13 9.59 0.33
N ARG A 59 -6.37 8.42 0.96
CA ARG A 59 -7.53 8.24 1.84
C ARG A 59 -7.38 9.02 3.15
N LEU A 60 -6.18 9.09 3.71
CA LEU A 60 -5.90 9.90 4.90
C LEU A 60 -6.11 11.39 4.61
N GLU A 61 -5.54 11.89 3.51
CA GLU A 61 -5.70 13.29 3.08
C GLU A 61 -7.18 13.66 2.89
N THR A 62 -7.96 12.75 2.28
CA THR A 62 -9.41 12.95 2.14
C THR A 62 -10.10 13.02 3.50
N LEU A 63 -9.74 12.15 4.45
CA LEU A 63 -10.34 12.15 5.79
C LEU A 63 -10.00 13.43 6.58
N GLU A 64 -8.76 13.91 6.47
CA GLU A 64 -8.30 15.16 7.10
C GLU A 64 -9.04 16.37 6.52
N ALA A 65 -9.16 16.46 5.19
CA ALA A 65 -9.89 17.55 4.53
C ALA A 65 -11.38 17.61 4.95
N ASN A 66 -12.04 16.46 5.11
CA ASN A 66 -13.43 16.42 5.59
C ASN A 66 -13.56 16.74 7.09
N ALA A 67 -12.54 16.40 7.90
CA ALA A 67 -12.53 16.72 9.32
C ALA A 67 -12.43 18.23 9.57
N ASP A 68 -11.64 18.94 8.76
CA ASP A 68 -11.53 20.40 8.83
C ASP A 68 -12.83 21.11 8.39
N ASP A 69 -13.51 20.62 7.34
CA ASP A 69 -14.79 21.20 6.86
C ASP A 69 -15.93 21.08 7.90
N THR A 70 -15.92 20.02 8.72
CA THR A 70 -16.94 19.80 9.77
C THR A 70 -16.75 20.71 10.99
N SER A 71 -15.62 21.43 11.09
CA SER A 71 -15.32 22.33 12.21
C SER A 71 -15.77 23.79 11.99
N ALA A 72 -16.25 24.13 10.78
CA ALA A 72 -16.65 25.49 10.43
C ALA A 72 -18.13 25.84 10.73
N ASP A 73 -18.96 24.92 11.21
CA ASP A 73 -20.40 25.14 11.41
C ASP A 73 -20.84 25.15 12.88
N THR A 74 -20.03 25.73 13.77
CA THR A 74 -20.52 26.12 15.11
C THR A 74 -21.21 27.48 15.03
N ILE A 75 -22.51 27.41 14.82
CA ILE A 75 -23.50 28.48 14.96
C ILE A 75 -23.30 29.25 16.28
N THR A 76 -23.29 30.58 16.20
CA THR A 76 -23.98 31.44 17.18
C THR A 76 -24.60 32.64 16.44
N PRO A 77 -25.72 33.18 16.95
CA PRO A 77 -26.93 33.38 16.17
C PRO A 77 -27.10 34.84 15.75
N ALA A 78 -27.94 35.05 14.73
CA ALA A 78 -28.57 36.34 14.50
C ALA A 78 -29.35 36.78 15.75
N ASP A 79 -28.98 37.92 16.36
CA ASP A 79 -29.83 39.02 16.87
C ASP A 79 -29.03 39.92 17.83
N ASP A 80 -28.83 41.19 17.47
CA ASP A 80 -29.20 42.31 18.34
C ASP A 80 -29.36 43.59 17.49
N PRO A 81 -30.60 44.09 17.26
CA PRO A 81 -30.86 45.40 16.69
C PRO A 81 -30.91 46.44 17.82
N SER A 82 -29.97 47.37 17.83
CA SER A 82 -30.11 48.71 18.43
C SER A 82 -29.21 49.73 17.75
#